data_AF-A0A424NBE0-F1
#
_entry.id   AF-A0A424NBE0-F1
#
_cell.length_a   1.000
_cell.length_b   1.000
_cell.length_c   1.000
_cell.angle_alpha   90.00
_cell.angle_beta   90.00
_cell.angle_gamma   90.00
#
_symmetry.space_group_name_H-M   'P 1'
#
loop_
_entity.id
_entity.type
_entity.pdbx_description
1 polymer ?
#
loop_
_entity_poly.entity_id
_entity_poly.type
_entity_poly.pdbx_seq_one_letter_code
_entity_poly.pdbx_strand_id
1 'polypeptide(L)'
;MEILVPILGVLTGIIVPIAVFIWLYYEGKGKREAVLEISKNLDDPKKVEELLNIFEERKKEPIDYRRGGLITLFVGVGIYLLGNWAVGQFFEGVGLLVGAIGIGTMLAGYMYPNTREEITNAVDEYEKR
;
A
#
# COMPACT_ATOMS: atom_id res chain seq x y z
N MET A 1 -18.34 -19.12 26.63
CA MET A 1 -17.92 -17.83 26.03
C MET A 1 -16.41 -17.75 25.81
N GLU A 2 -15.57 -18.38 26.65
CA GLU A 2 -14.10 -18.30 26.56
C GLU A 2 -13.48 -18.83 25.26
N ILE A 3 -14.11 -19.81 24.59
CA ILE A 3 -13.61 -20.37 23.31
C ILE A 3 -14.08 -19.56 22.09
N LEU A 4 -15.16 -18.79 22.22
CA LEU A 4 -15.73 -18.03 21.11
C LEU A 4 -14.82 -16.86 20.69
N VAL A 5 -14.22 -16.17 21.65
CA VAL A 5 -13.35 -15.01 21.42
C VAL A 5 -12.08 -15.40 20.64
N PRO A 6 -11.32 -16.45 21.03
CA PRO A 6 -10.19 -16.93 20.24
C PRO A 6 -10.58 -17.35 18.82
N ILE A 7 -11.71 -18.06 18.65
CA ILE A 7 -12.18 -18.52 17.34
C ILE A 7 -12.51 -17.34 16.43
N LEU A 8 -13.22 -16.33 16.94
CA LEU A 8 -13.53 -15.12 16.18
C LEU A 8 -12.27 -14.33 15.82
N GLY A 9 -11.28 -14.27 16.70
CA GLY A 9 -9.99 -13.64 16.42
C GLY A 9 -9.25 -14.30 15.25
N VAL A 10 -9.15 -15.64 15.27
CA VAL A 10 -8.50 -16.41 14.18
C VAL A 10 -9.27 -16.28 12.87
N LEU A 11 -10.60 -16.37 12.91
CA LEU A 11 -11.44 -16.18 11.72
C LEU A 11 -11.25 -14.80 11.09
N THR A 12 -11.26 -13.75 11.92
CA THR A 12 -11.07 -12.37 11.44
C THR A 12 -9.68 -12.20 10.81
N GLY A 13 -8.65 -12.80 11.43
CA GLY A 13 -7.28 -12.80 10.90
C GLY A 13 -7.12 -13.49 9.55
N ILE A 14 -8.00 -14.42 9.18
CA ILE A 14 -8.01 -15.12 7.88
C ILE A 14 -8.89 -14.39 6.86
N ILE A 15 -10.06 -13.92 7.28
CA ILE A 15 -11.05 -13.28 6.40
C ILE A 15 -10.50 -11.99 5.79
N VAL A 16 -9.82 -11.15 6.60
CA VAL A 16 -9.32 -9.85 6.14
C VAL A 16 -8.29 -9.99 5.00
N PRO A 17 -7.22 -10.82 5.12
CA PRO A 17 -6.30 -11.05 4.01
C PRO A 17 -6.98 -11.59 2.76
N ILE A 18 -7.88 -12.57 2.89
CA ILE A 18 -8.58 -13.15 1.74
C ILE A 18 -9.42 -12.09 1.02
N ALA A 19 -10.15 -11.26 1.76
CA ALA A 19 -10.95 -10.18 1.18
C ALA A 19 -10.08 -9.16 0.43
N VAL A 20 -8.93 -8.77 0.99
CA VAL A 20 -7.97 -7.89 0.33
C VAL A 20 -7.41 -8.52 -0.95
N PHE A 21 -7.07 -9.81 -0.93
CA PHE A 21 -6.60 -10.53 -2.11
C PHE A 21 -7.66 -10.61 -3.21
N ILE A 22 -8.91 -10.91 -2.84
CA ILE A 22 -10.03 -10.96 -3.79
C ILE A 22 -10.22 -9.58 -4.43
N TRP A 23 -10.23 -8.52 -3.63
CA TRP A 23 -10.37 -7.16 -4.15
C TRP A 23 -9.24 -6.80 -5.12
N LEU A 24 -7.97 -7.03 -4.74
CA LEU A 24 -6.81 -6.80 -5.60
C LEU A 24 -6.88 -7.60 -6.91
N TYR A 25 -7.33 -8.86 -6.85
CA TYR A 25 -7.49 -9.71 -8.03
C TYR A 25 -8.52 -9.13 -9.00
N TYR A 26 -9.71 -8.76 -8.51
CA TYR A 26 -10.76 -8.19 -9.36
C TYR A 26 -10.38 -6.81 -9.91
N GLU A 27 -9.71 -5.98 -9.11
CA GLU A 27 -9.21 -4.68 -9.58
C GLU A 27 -8.19 -4.85 -10.71
N GLY A 28 -7.26 -5.81 -10.58
CA GLY A 28 -6.29 -6.12 -11.63
C GLY A 28 -6.94 -6.74 -12.88
N LYS A 29 -7.91 -7.63 -12.70
CA LYS A 29 -8.63 -8.29 -13.80
C LYS A 29 -9.47 -7.31 -14.61
N GLY A 30 -10.22 -6.42 -13.95
CA GLY A 30 -11.04 -5.42 -14.63
C GLY A 30 -10.21 -4.43 -15.47
N LYS A 31 -9.04 -4.01 -14.95
CA LYS A 31 -8.09 -3.18 -15.72
C LYS A 31 -7.61 -3.89 -16.98
N ARG A 32 -7.25 -5.18 -16.88
CA ARG A 32 -6.79 -5.98 -18.03
C ARG A 32 -7.86 -6.18 -19.09
N GLU A 33 -9.09 -6.50 -18.69
CA GLU A 33 -10.20 -6.70 -19.63
C GLU A 33 -10.52 -5.41 -20.40
N ALA A 34 -10.57 -4.26 -19.70
CA ALA A 34 -10.80 -2.96 -20.34
C ALA A 34 -9.71 -2.63 -21.39
N VAL A 35 -8.44 -2.86 -21.06
CA VAL A 35 -7.32 -2.65 -22.01
C VAL A 35 -7.45 -3.56 -23.23
N LEU A 36 -7.81 -4.83 -23.02
CA LEU A 36 -7.93 -5.84 -24.08
C LEU A 36 -9.12 -5.57 -25.01
N GLU A 37 -10.17 -4.92 -24.49
CA GLU A 37 -11.34 -4.50 -25.26
C GLU A 37 -11.06 -3.23 -26.06
N ILE A 38 -10.33 -2.26 -25.48
CA ILE A 38 -9.89 -1.05 -26.19
C ILE A 38 -8.87 -1.41 -27.29
N SER A 39 -7.94 -2.34 -27.03
CA SER A 39 -6.92 -2.75 -28.01
C SER A 39 -7.51 -3.42 -29.25
N LYS A 40 -8.67 -4.07 -29.13
CA LYS A 40 -9.37 -4.69 -30.28
C LYS A 40 -10.02 -3.67 -31.21
N ASN A 41 -10.28 -2.45 -30.73
CA ASN A 41 -10.91 -1.38 -31.49
C ASN A 41 -9.92 -0.31 -31.96
N LEU A 42 -8.62 -0.50 -31.73
CA LEU A 42 -7.55 0.41 -32.11
C LEU A 42 -6.70 -0.21 -33.23
N ASP A 43 -6.66 0.45 -34.39
CA ASP A 43 -5.88 -0.01 -35.56
C ASP A 43 -4.37 0.32 -35.47
N ASP A 44 -3.96 1.16 -34.52
CA ASP A 44 -2.59 1.66 -34.41
C ASP A 44 -1.89 1.14 -33.13
N PRO A 45 -0.87 0.27 -33.25
CA PRO A 45 -0.20 -0.35 -32.10
C PRO A 45 0.44 0.65 -31.14
N LYS A 46 0.81 1.85 -31.62
CA LYS A 46 1.39 2.90 -30.77
C LYS A 46 0.40 3.46 -29.75
N LYS A 47 -0.88 3.57 -30.10
CA LYS A 47 -1.92 4.06 -29.18
C LYS A 47 -2.30 3.01 -28.13
N VAL A 48 -2.13 1.73 -28.46
CA VAL A 48 -2.33 0.63 -27.51
C VAL A 48 -1.23 0.63 -26.45
N GLU A 49 0.01 0.87 -26.85
CA GLU A 49 1.16 1.03 -25.95
C GLU A 49 1.00 2.26 -25.04
N GLU A 50 0.52 3.38 -25.57
CA GLU A 50 0.23 4.58 -24.78
C GLU A 50 -0.91 4.37 -23.77
N LEU A 51 -1.98 3.66 -24.14
CA LEU A 51 -3.04 3.27 -23.20
C LEU A 51 -2.55 2.30 -22.13
N LEU A 52 -1.75 1.29 -22.51
CA LEU A 52 -1.11 0.38 -21.56
C LEU A 52 -0.25 1.16 -20.56
N ASN A 53 0.56 2.11 -21.04
CA ASN A 53 1.32 3.00 -20.17
C ASN A 53 0.41 3.84 -19.28
N ILE A 54 -0.71 4.40 -19.73
CA ILE A 54 -1.63 5.14 -18.83
C ILE A 54 -2.24 4.25 -17.74
N PHE A 55 -2.49 2.96 -18.03
CA PHE A 55 -3.02 2.01 -17.05
C PHE A 55 -1.95 1.43 -16.11
N GLU A 56 -0.71 1.24 -16.58
CA GLU A 56 0.45 0.80 -15.79
C GLU A 56 1.09 1.96 -14.99
N GLU A 57 1.26 3.13 -15.61
CA GLU A 57 1.67 4.41 -15.04
C GLU A 57 0.55 5.13 -14.29
N ARG A 58 -0.46 4.42 -13.79
CA ARG A 58 -0.94 4.82 -12.45
C ARG A 58 0.19 4.55 -11.46
N LYS A 59 1.27 5.35 -11.58
CA LYS A 59 2.28 5.57 -10.57
C LYS A 59 1.47 5.86 -9.32
N LYS A 60 1.36 4.86 -8.44
CA LYS A 60 1.08 5.13 -7.04
C LYS A 60 2.04 6.25 -6.70
N GLU A 61 1.51 7.41 -6.31
CA GLU A 61 2.31 8.58 -5.94
C GLU A 61 3.55 8.10 -5.17
N PRO A 62 4.74 8.69 -5.44
CA PRO A 62 5.99 8.25 -4.83
C PRO A 62 5.73 8.00 -3.34
N ILE A 63 5.76 6.73 -2.93
CA ILE A 63 5.34 6.36 -1.58
C ILE A 63 6.32 7.08 -0.66
N ASP A 64 5.88 8.15 0.00
CA ASP A 64 6.75 8.89 0.89
C ASP A 64 6.94 8.03 2.14
N TYR A 65 7.99 7.23 2.12
CA TYR A 65 8.37 6.32 3.19
C TYR A 65 8.59 7.06 4.52
N ARG A 66 8.91 8.37 4.48
CA ARG A 66 9.01 9.20 5.70
C ARG A 66 7.64 9.44 6.30
N ARG A 67 6.66 9.83 5.47
CA ARG A 67 5.27 10.02 5.90
C ARG A 67 4.64 8.70 6.36
N GLY A 68 4.83 7.63 5.59
CA GLY A 68 4.36 6.29 5.94
C GLY A 68 4.97 5.77 7.25
N GLY A 69 6.27 5.98 7.45
CA GLY A 69 6.95 5.57 8.67
C GLY A 69 6.53 6.36 9.91
N LEU A 70 6.32 7.68 9.77
CA LEU A 70 5.80 8.50 10.86
C LEU A 70 4.39 8.06 11.28
N ILE A 71 3.50 7.82 10.32
CA ILE A 71 2.14 7.32 10.61
C ILE A 71 2.22 5.98 11.33
N THR A 72 3.04 5.05 10.83
CA THR A 72 3.20 3.71 11.42
C THR A 72 3.77 3.78 12.84
N LEU A 73 4.71 4.69 13.10
CA LEU A 73 5.23 4.96 14.45
C LEU A 73 4.10 5.37 15.40
N PHE A 74 3.28 6.35 15.01
CA PHE A 74 2.17 6.83 15.84
C PHE A 74 1.10 5.77 16.07
N VAL A 75 0.84 4.90 15.09
CA VAL A 75 -0.03 3.73 15.27
C VAL A 75 0.54 2.80 16.34
N GLY A 76 1.85 2.51 16.28
CA GLY A 76 2.53 1.70 17.31
C GLY A 76 2.45 2.31 18.70
N VAL A 77 2.68 3.62 18.84
CA VAL A 77 2.52 4.36 20.10
C VAL A 77 1.07 4.28 20.60
N GLY A 78 0.08 4.44 19.72
CA GLY A 78 -1.32 4.32 20.08
C GLY A 78 -1.69 2.94 20.61
N ILE A 79 -1.21 1.88 19.95
CA ILE A 79 -1.42 0.49 20.39
C ILE A 79 -0.71 0.23 21.72
N TYR A 80 0.50 0.75 21.90
CA TYR A 80 1.26 0.64 23.15
C TYR A 80 0.50 1.27 24.32
N LEU A 81 0.05 2.52 24.16
CA LEU A 81 -0.71 3.24 25.18
C LEU A 81 -2.05 2.56 25.49
N LEU A 82 -2.73 2.03 24.47
CA LEU A 82 -3.97 1.28 24.63
C LEU A 82 -3.74 -0.06 25.36
N GLY A 83 -2.63 -0.74 25.07
CA GLY A 83 -2.18 -1.93 25.79
C GLY A 83 -1.96 -1.63 27.27
N ASN A 84 -1.21 -0.58 27.58
CA ASN A 84 -0.94 -0.14 28.95
C ASN A 84 -2.20 0.29 29.71
N TRP A 85 -3.18 0.92 29.03
CA TRP A 85 -4.36 1.46 29.69
C TRP A 85 -5.51 0.46 29.86
N ALA A 86 -5.75 -0.43 28.89
CA ALA A 86 -6.99 -1.22 28.85
C ALA A 86 -6.85 -2.70 28.48
N VAL A 87 -5.84 -3.11 27.70
CA VAL A 87 -5.85 -4.45 27.04
C VAL A 87 -4.75 -5.41 27.54
N GLY A 88 -3.69 -4.89 28.16
CA GLY A 88 -2.61 -5.67 28.80
C GLY A 88 -1.32 -5.82 27.98
N GLN A 89 -0.34 -6.53 28.55
CA GLN A 89 1.06 -6.56 28.06
C GLN A 89 1.23 -7.07 26.63
N PHE A 90 0.31 -7.92 26.15
CA PHE A 90 0.41 -8.46 24.78
C PHE A 90 0.28 -7.33 23.74
N PHE A 91 -0.70 -6.44 23.93
CA PHE A 91 -0.89 -5.29 23.04
C PHE A 91 0.20 -4.24 23.22
N GLU A 92 0.74 -4.10 24.43
CA GLU A 92 1.93 -3.28 24.67
C GLU A 92 3.11 -3.74 23.78
N GLY A 93 3.38 -5.04 23.74
CA GLY A 93 4.40 -5.63 22.87
C GLY A 93 4.11 -5.44 21.38
N VAL A 94 2.86 -5.58 20.94
CA VAL A 94 2.45 -5.29 19.55
C VAL A 94 2.69 -3.82 19.21
N GLY A 95 2.41 -2.90 20.12
CA GLY A 95 2.66 -1.48 19.94
C GLY A 95 4.14 -1.16 19.76
N LEU A 96 5.02 -1.76 20.57
CA LEU A 96 6.47 -1.61 20.42
C LEU A 96 6.98 -2.16 19.08
N LEU A 97 6.46 -3.31 18.64
CA LEU A 97 6.82 -3.91 17.36
C LEU A 97 6.43 -2.99 16.18
N VAL A 98 5.19 -2.53 16.16
CA VAL A 98 4.69 -1.63 15.11
C VAL A 98 5.43 -0.29 15.13
N GLY A 99 5.74 0.23 16.32
CA GLY A 99 6.57 1.43 16.49
C GLY A 99 7.97 1.25 15.88
N ALA A 100 8.63 0.13 16.16
CA ALA A 100 9.95 -0.17 15.60
C ALA A 100 9.92 -0.26 14.06
N ILE A 101 8.87 -0.84 13.48
CA ILE A 101 8.66 -0.87 12.01
C ILE A 101 8.50 0.57 11.47
N GLY A 102 7.76 1.42 12.18
CA GLY A 102 7.62 2.85 11.84
C GLY A 102 8.96 3.60 11.80
N ILE A 103 9.83 3.37 12.79
CA ILE A 103 11.19 3.94 12.80
C ILE A 103 11.99 3.43 11.59
N GLY A 104 11.97 2.13 11.33
CA GLY A 104 12.71 1.53 10.20
C GLY A 104 12.27 2.06 8.84
N THR A 105 10.96 2.20 8.62
CA THR A 105 10.38 2.75 7.39
C THR A 105 10.68 4.26 7.23
N MET A 106 10.65 5.02 8.32
CA MET A 106 11.04 6.43 8.30
C MET A 106 12.53 6.58 7.94
N LEU A 107 13.41 5.79 8.55
CA LEU A 107 14.84 5.77 8.24
C LEU A 107 15.12 5.37 6.78
N ALA A 108 14.40 4.37 6.26
CA ALA A 108 14.48 3.97 4.86
C ALA A 108 14.12 5.13 3.92
N GLY A 109 13.11 5.94 4.26
CA GLY A 109 12.74 7.13 3.50
C GLY A 109 13.78 8.26 3.51
N TYR A 110 14.65 8.33 4.53
CA TYR A 110 15.80 9.25 4.53
C TYR A 110 17.01 8.68 3.77
N MET A 111 17.24 7.37 3.85
CA MET A 111 18.36 6.69 3.17
C MET A 111 18.13 6.53 1.66
N TYR A 112 16.89 6.34 1.24
CA TYR A 112 16.48 6.18 -0.16
C TYR A 112 15.44 7.24 -0.53
N PRO A 113 15.87 8.51 -0.68
CA PRO A 113 14.95 9.59 -1.01
C PRO A 113 14.40 9.42 -2.44
N ASN A 114 13.09 9.66 -2.60
CA ASN A 114 12.35 9.50 -3.87
C ASN A 114 12.73 10.53 -4.95
N THR A 115 13.81 11.29 -4.77
CA THR A 115 14.25 12.39 -5.64
C THR A 115 14.44 11.98 -7.10
N ARG A 116 14.67 10.68 -7.37
CA ARG A 116 14.76 10.18 -8.76
C ARG A 116 13.42 10.24 -9.49
N GLU A 117 12.30 9.92 -8.84
CA GLU A 117 10.99 9.89 -9.51
C GLU A 117 10.45 11.31 -9.77
N GLU A 118 10.71 12.26 -8.87
CA GLU A 118 10.35 13.67 -9.09
C GLU A 118 11.11 14.29 -10.27
N ILE A 119 12.39 13.99 -10.42
CA ILE A 119 13.20 14.47 -11.55
C ILE A 119 12.73 13.82 -12.86
N THR A 120 12.49 12.51 -12.89
CA THR A 120 12.00 11.83 -14.11
C THR A 120 10.63 12.36 -14.53
N ASN A 121 9.71 12.58 -13.59
CA ASN A 121 8.41 13.18 -13.92
C ASN A 121 8.55 14.62 -14.45
N ALA A 122 9.45 15.42 -13.89
CA ALA A 122 9.70 16.78 -14.38
C ALA A 122 10.35 16.79 -15.77
N VAL A 123 11.18 15.80 -16.09
CA VAL A 123 11.77 15.61 -17.42
C VAL A 123 10.71 15.14 -18.41
N ASP A 124 9.86 14.17 -18.07
CA ASP A 124 8.76 13.71 -18.92
C ASP A 124 7.77 14.85 -19.23
N GLU A 125 7.49 15.72 -18.26
CA GLU A 125 6.63 16.89 -18.44
C GLU A 125 7.29 17.98 -19.32
N TYR A 126 8.61 18.07 -19.31
CA TYR A 126 9.39 18.92 -20.21
C TYR A 126 9.45 18.35 -21.64
N GLU A 127 9.59 17.02 -21.81
CA GLU A 127 9.62 16.36 -23.13
C GLU A 127 8.24 16.34 -23.83
N LYS A 128 7.15 16.38 -23.06
CA LYS A 128 5.77 16.48 -23.59
C LYS A 128 5.36 17.91 -24.00
N ARG A 129 6.17 18.93 -23.71
CA ARG A 129 5.97 20.33 -24.13
C ARG A 129 6.68 20.63 -25.45
#